data_AF-A0A1M7R1S8-F1
#
_entry.id   AF-A0A1M7R1S8-F1
#
_cell.length_a   1.000
_cell.length_b   1.000
_cell.length_c   1.000
_cell.angle_alpha   90.00
_cell.angle_beta   90.00
_cell.angle_gamma   90.00
#
_symmetry.space_group_name_H-M   'P 1'
#
loop_
_entity.id
_entity.type
_entity.pdbx_description
1 polymer ?
#
loop_
_entity_poly.entity_id
_entity_poly.type
_entity_poly.pdbx_seq_one_letter_code
_entity_poly.pdbx_strand_id
1 'polypeptide(L)'
;MADLVARFGKLADEYESRKSAATALVERWDWYTWPGLDLRPLFFERDLLKPGRRMETRPPMDQNVMRIGFDAAGRMTVTEGYSGFLSGRLHYETFVRYDGEAVESAHFDPMGPVYLHEYRFDGTLMRSAHTVARGGSGRETYAYSSGRISRVEIEHDRRPRSVLTAEHDDRGLVSLVEVVGQFSTMRYERPPAGFDLDAECQAVADSLVERIPAVAARLAVDGPVDCVALSYYRAAPLSFEIAAATADERAELRSVDPELAWSPAEFDANADIDLDEVGSLRLVRQELALLDAEDVDAAAGAQVGRRLLCAVAARLNLLDWSRTLTVTDDFVVYAVDLELVDLEANLADCLAPDRLARLRERGWWPNS
;
A
#
# COMPACT_ATOMS: atom_id res chain seq x y z
N MET A 1 27.40 15.56 5.98
CA MET A 1 26.16 16.17 5.48
C MET A 1 26.39 17.46 4.69
N ALA A 2 27.10 18.48 5.21
CA ALA A 2 27.31 19.76 4.50
C ALA A 2 27.92 19.61 3.08
N ASP A 3 28.90 18.72 2.90
CA ASP A 3 29.48 18.41 1.59
C ASP A 3 28.45 17.82 0.59
N LEU A 4 27.63 16.87 1.04
CA LEU A 4 26.60 16.24 0.21
C LEU A 4 25.51 17.26 -0.21
N VAL A 5 25.17 18.20 0.67
CA VAL A 5 24.26 19.32 0.36
C VAL A 5 24.85 20.21 -0.72
N ALA A 6 26.13 20.56 -0.62
CA ALA A 6 26.82 21.37 -1.62
C ALA A 6 26.88 20.66 -2.99
N ARG A 7 27.10 19.34 -3.02
CA ARG A 7 27.03 18.53 -4.25
C ARG A 7 25.62 18.49 -4.84
N PHE A 8 24.59 18.26 -4.01
CA PHE A 8 23.20 18.28 -4.47
C PHE A 8 22.83 19.62 -5.12
N GLY A 9 23.29 20.74 -4.56
CA GLY A 9 23.04 22.08 -5.12
C GLY A 9 23.64 22.31 -6.52
N LYS A 10 24.59 21.48 -6.97
CA LYS A 10 25.19 21.54 -8.31
C LYS A 10 24.64 20.49 -9.26
N LEU A 11 23.78 19.59 -8.76
CA LEU A 11 23.44 18.37 -9.46
C LEU A 11 22.71 18.61 -10.78
N ALA A 12 21.97 19.71 -10.89
CA ALA A 12 21.27 20.11 -12.12
C ALA A 12 22.25 20.38 -13.27
N ASP A 13 23.37 21.05 -13.00
CA ASP A 13 24.40 21.39 -13.99
C ASP A 13 25.22 20.15 -14.41
N GLU A 14 25.15 19.07 -13.61
CA GLU A 14 25.88 17.82 -13.82
C GLU A 14 25.07 16.75 -14.57
N TYR A 15 23.80 17.02 -14.92
CA TYR A 15 22.93 15.98 -15.51
C TYR A 15 23.53 15.33 -16.76
N GLU A 16 23.89 16.12 -17.78
CA GLU A 16 24.42 15.60 -19.05
C GLU A 16 25.76 14.87 -18.87
N SER A 17 26.63 15.39 -18.01
CA SER A 17 27.94 14.78 -17.76
C SER A 17 27.80 13.45 -17.02
N ARG A 18 26.89 13.36 -16.05
CA ARG A 18 26.56 12.12 -15.33
C ARG A 18 25.91 11.09 -16.23
N LYS A 19 24.95 11.52 -17.06
CA LYS A 19 24.31 10.65 -18.06
C LYS A 19 25.32 10.05 -19.01
N SER A 20 26.16 10.88 -19.62
CA SER A 20 27.21 10.44 -20.54
C SER A 20 28.19 9.47 -19.86
N ALA A 21 28.67 9.82 -18.65
CA ALA A 21 29.60 8.96 -17.91
C ALA A 21 28.97 7.61 -17.51
N ALA A 22 27.74 7.60 -17.01
CA ALA A 22 27.07 6.37 -16.56
C ALA A 22 26.72 5.45 -17.73
N THR A 23 26.21 6.00 -18.84
CA THR A 23 25.82 5.24 -20.04
C THR A 23 27.03 4.68 -20.78
N ALA A 24 28.16 5.38 -20.78
CA ALA A 24 29.40 4.90 -21.38
C ALA A 24 29.97 3.64 -20.69
N LEU A 25 29.59 3.38 -19.42
CA LEU A 25 30.00 2.20 -18.67
C LEU A 25 29.09 0.99 -18.92
N VAL A 26 27.94 1.16 -19.58
CA VAL A 26 26.96 0.10 -19.73
C VAL A 26 27.41 -0.93 -20.77
N GLU A 27 27.59 -2.17 -20.34
CA GLU A 27 27.83 -3.31 -21.22
C GLU A 27 26.57 -4.14 -21.47
N ARG A 28 25.61 -4.07 -20.54
CA ARG A 28 24.34 -4.81 -20.64
C ARG A 28 23.16 -3.95 -20.21
N TRP A 29 22.10 -4.01 -21.00
CA TRP A 29 20.80 -3.43 -20.66
C TRP A 29 19.79 -4.54 -20.39
N ASP A 30 19.04 -4.41 -19.31
CA ASP A 30 17.95 -5.31 -18.96
C ASP A 30 16.68 -4.53 -18.65
N TRP A 31 15.54 -5.10 -19.02
CA TRP A 31 14.22 -4.59 -18.64
C TRP A 31 13.76 -5.26 -17.34
N TYR A 32 13.04 -4.52 -16.51
CA TYR A 32 12.48 -4.99 -15.25
C TYR A 32 11.05 -4.48 -15.08
N THR A 33 10.22 -5.31 -14.45
CA THR A 33 8.98 -4.78 -13.84
C THR A 33 9.36 -3.79 -12.74
N TRP A 34 8.53 -2.80 -12.51
CA TRP A 34 8.72 -1.88 -11.39
C TRP A 34 8.35 -2.58 -10.07
N PRO A 35 9.02 -2.29 -8.94
CA PRO A 35 10.30 -1.58 -8.78
C PRO A 35 11.50 -2.54 -9.02
N GLY A 36 12.34 -2.25 -10.01
CA GLY A 36 13.43 -3.12 -10.47
C GLY A 36 14.44 -3.52 -9.39
N LEU A 37 15.39 -2.64 -9.05
CA LEU A 37 16.44 -2.87 -8.06
C LEU A 37 16.65 -1.61 -7.20
N ASP A 38 17.00 -1.80 -5.93
CA ASP A 38 17.43 -0.73 -5.01
C ASP A 38 18.72 -1.15 -4.30
N LEU A 39 19.58 -0.19 -4.00
CA LEU A 39 20.87 -0.43 -3.33
C LEU A 39 20.73 -0.55 -1.82
N ARG A 40 19.67 0.01 -1.23
CA ARG A 40 19.47 0.04 0.22
C ARG A 40 19.01 -1.34 0.71
N PRO A 41 19.68 -1.91 1.73
CA PRO A 41 19.26 -3.15 2.35
C PRO A 41 17.80 -3.10 2.84
N LEU A 42 17.01 -4.16 2.66
CA LEU A 42 15.61 -4.24 3.12
C LEU A 42 14.66 -3.21 2.49
N PHE A 43 14.99 -2.60 1.34
CA PHE A 43 14.10 -1.64 0.67
C PHE A 43 12.72 -2.24 0.36
N PHE A 44 12.69 -3.42 -0.24
CA PHE A 44 11.43 -4.05 -0.64
C PHE A 44 10.56 -4.44 0.56
N GLU A 45 11.17 -5.01 1.60
CA GLU A 45 10.44 -5.44 2.79
C GLU A 45 9.94 -4.27 3.63
N ARG A 46 10.74 -3.19 3.77
CA ARG A 46 10.32 -2.02 4.55
C ARG A 46 9.22 -1.22 3.89
N ASP A 47 9.17 -1.24 2.56
CA ASP A 47 8.21 -0.48 1.74
C ASP A 47 7.05 -1.37 1.22
N LEU A 48 6.99 -2.65 1.64
CA LEU A 48 6.01 -3.65 1.19
C LEU A 48 5.88 -3.73 -0.34
N LEU A 49 7.04 -3.78 -0.99
CA LEU A 49 7.19 -3.92 -2.44
C LEU A 49 7.72 -5.31 -2.78
N LYS A 50 7.41 -5.80 -3.97
CA LYS A 50 8.10 -6.97 -4.54
C LYS A 50 9.27 -6.52 -5.41
N PRO A 51 10.45 -7.16 -5.32
CA PRO A 51 11.52 -6.90 -6.26
C PRO A 51 11.07 -7.17 -7.70
N GLY A 52 11.37 -6.22 -8.57
CA GLY A 52 11.03 -6.30 -9.98
C GLY A 52 11.67 -7.51 -10.64
N ARG A 53 10.94 -8.14 -11.55
CA ARG A 53 11.42 -9.30 -12.31
C ARG A 53 12.09 -8.82 -13.59
N ARG A 54 13.24 -9.40 -13.91
CA ARG A 54 13.90 -9.20 -15.21
C ARG A 54 12.98 -9.69 -16.33
N MET A 55 12.92 -8.91 -17.40
CA MET A 55 12.10 -9.15 -18.57
C MET A 55 13.00 -9.38 -19.79
N GLU A 56 12.60 -10.30 -20.68
CA GLU A 56 13.37 -10.63 -21.89
C GLU A 56 13.27 -9.54 -22.95
N THR A 57 12.13 -8.84 -23.01
CA THR A 57 11.85 -7.79 -23.99
C THR A 57 11.25 -6.57 -23.32
N ARG A 58 11.30 -5.42 -24.00
CA ARG A 58 10.57 -4.22 -23.57
C ARG A 58 9.07 -4.54 -23.55
N PRO A 59 8.38 -4.31 -22.43
CA PRO A 59 6.93 -4.49 -22.34
C PRO A 59 6.13 -3.38 -23.04
N PRO A 60 4.80 -3.56 -23.16
CA PRO A 60 3.87 -2.55 -23.67
C PRO A 60 4.01 -1.17 -23.01
N MET A 61 3.63 -0.11 -23.76
CA MET A 61 3.81 1.28 -23.33
C MET A 61 2.78 1.75 -22.29
N ASP A 62 1.84 0.91 -21.91
CA ASP A 62 0.84 1.14 -20.85
C ASP A 62 1.30 0.61 -19.49
N GLN A 63 2.52 0.06 -19.38
CA GLN A 63 3.07 -0.47 -18.11
C GLN A 63 4.20 0.39 -17.57
N ASN A 64 4.25 0.51 -16.23
CA ASN A 64 5.35 1.15 -15.52
C ASN A 64 6.54 0.18 -15.41
N VAL A 65 7.64 0.50 -16.09
CA VAL A 65 8.79 -0.41 -16.22
C VAL A 65 10.12 0.31 -16.04
N MET A 66 11.14 -0.47 -15.74
CA MET A 66 12.49 0.04 -15.56
C MET A 66 13.44 -0.59 -16.57
N ARG A 67 14.37 0.21 -17.07
CA ARG A 67 15.51 -0.27 -17.84
C ARG A 67 16.78 0.00 -17.06
N ILE A 68 17.56 -1.04 -16.79
CA ILE A 68 18.74 -0.96 -15.93
C ILE A 68 19.97 -1.29 -16.77
N GLY A 69 20.95 -0.39 -16.73
CA GLY A 69 22.26 -0.56 -17.34
C GLY A 69 23.27 -1.09 -16.33
N PHE A 70 23.99 -2.15 -16.71
CA PHE A 70 25.02 -2.78 -15.91
C PHE A 70 26.40 -2.63 -16.55
N ASP A 71 27.41 -2.41 -15.71
CA ASP A 71 28.82 -2.43 -16.13
C ASP A 71 29.37 -3.86 -16.30
N ALA A 72 30.64 -3.95 -16.71
CA ALA A 72 31.37 -5.21 -16.90
C ALA A 72 31.40 -6.12 -15.66
N ALA A 73 31.31 -5.52 -14.46
CA ALA A 73 31.29 -6.23 -13.19
C ALA A 73 29.86 -6.59 -12.75
N GLY A 74 28.85 -6.29 -13.56
CA GLY A 74 27.44 -6.54 -13.26
C GLY A 74 26.85 -5.56 -12.25
N ARG A 75 27.46 -4.39 -12.04
CA ARG A 75 26.96 -3.35 -11.13
C ARG A 75 26.07 -2.38 -11.90
N MET A 76 24.98 -1.93 -11.27
CA MET A 76 24.05 -0.95 -11.85
C MET A 76 24.73 0.41 -11.99
N THR A 77 24.77 0.98 -13.20
CA THR A 77 25.32 2.32 -13.45
C THR A 77 24.26 3.34 -13.80
N VAL A 78 23.16 2.90 -14.41
CA VAL A 78 22.05 3.77 -14.80
C VAL A 78 20.73 3.02 -14.70
N THR A 79 19.71 3.76 -14.28
CA THR A 79 18.33 3.30 -14.23
C THR A 79 17.45 4.30 -14.94
N GLU A 80 16.64 3.83 -15.87
CA GLU A 80 15.62 4.62 -16.59
C GLU A 80 14.23 4.12 -16.17
N GLY A 81 13.40 5.02 -15.64
CA GLY A 81 12.01 4.72 -15.29
C GLY A 81 11.05 5.19 -16.38
N TYR A 82 10.25 4.27 -16.91
CA TYR A 82 9.24 4.55 -17.93
C TYR A 82 7.85 4.40 -17.33
N SER A 83 6.95 5.35 -17.63
CA SER A 83 5.59 5.34 -17.10
C SER A 83 4.57 4.90 -18.13
N GLY A 84 3.72 3.95 -17.76
CA GLY A 84 2.57 3.49 -18.53
C GLY A 84 1.54 4.59 -18.75
N PHE A 85 1.22 5.32 -17.67
CA PHE A 85 0.36 6.51 -17.69
C PHE A 85 0.85 7.58 -18.67
N LEU A 86 2.17 7.74 -18.82
CA LEU A 86 2.77 8.66 -19.78
C LEU A 86 3.04 8.01 -21.16
N SER A 87 2.31 6.95 -21.49
CA SER A 87 2.44 6.22 -22.77
C SER A 87 3.87 5.74 -23.04
N GLY A 88 4.52 5.18 -22.03
CA GLY A 88 5.85 4.58 -22.12
C GLY A 88 6.97 5.61 -22.27
N ARG A 89 6.73 6.87 -21.86
CA ARG A 89 7.75 7.93 -21.83
C ARG A 89 8.66 7.76 -20.62
N LEU A 90 9.93 8.11 -20.82
CA LEU A 90 10.91 8.24 -19.75
C LEU A 90 10.43 9.32 -18.77
N HIS A 91 10.29 8.94 -17.51
CA HIS A 91 9.83 9.81 -16.44
C HIS A 91 10.96 10.19 -15.48
N TYR A 92 11.90 9.28 -15.20
CA TYR A 92 13.05 9.59 -14.35
C TYR A 92 14.29 8.81 -14.77
N GLU A 93 15.44 9.30 -14.31
CA GLU A 93 16.72 8.62 -14.44
C GLU A 93 17.48 8.64 -13.12
N THR A 94 18.23 7.58 -12.85
CA THR A 94 19.19 7.52 -11.75
C THR A 94 20.56 7.14 -12.29
N PHE A 95 21.59 7.91 -11.93
CA PHE A 95 22.97 7.63 -12.31
C PHE A 95 23.78 7.24 -11.08
N VAL A 96 24.49 6.11 -11.16
CA VAL A 96 25.26 5.54 -10.06
C VAL A 96 26.75 5.59 -10.38
N ARG A 97 27.54 6.09 -9.42
CA ARG A 97 28.99 6.15 -9.49
C ARG A 97 29.60 5.39 -8.32
N TYR A 98 30.61 4.57 -8.63
CA TYR A 98 31.36 3.79 -7.66
C TYR A 98 32.75 4.41 -7.47
N ASP A 99 33.14 4.66 -6.22
CA ASP A 99 34.46 5.19 -5.84
C ASP A 99 34.97 4.47 -4.59
N GLY A 100 35.67 3.36 -4.79
CA GLY A 100 36.13 2.49 -3.72
C GLY A 100 34.97 1.99 -2.84
N GLU A 101 35.00 2.36 -1.57
CA GLU A 101 33.96 2.03 -0.57
C GLU A 101 32.76 2.99 -0.58
N ALA A 102 32.75 3.97 -1.48
CA ALA A 102 31.65 4.92 -1.65
C ALA A 102 30.85 4.62 -2.92
N VAL A 103 29.53 4.74 -2.82
CA VAL A 103 28.64 4.71 -3.98
C VAL A 103 27.75 5.93 -3.92
N GLU A 104 27.72 6.70 -5.00
CA GLU A 104 26.87 7.87 -5.14
C GLU A 104 25.75 7.55 -6.14
N SER A 105 24.51 7.87 -5.79
CA SER A 105 23.33 7.68 -6.65
C SER A 105 22.56 8.98 -6.78
N ALA A 106 22.52 9.53 -8.00
CA ALA A 106 21.88 10.80 -8.32
C ALA A 106 20.61 10.55 -9.13
N HIS A 107 19.46 11.00 -8.62
CA HIS A 107 18.17 10.78 -9.24
C HIS A 107 17.56 12.07 -9.75
N PHE A 108 17.00 12.01 -10.96
CA PHE A 108 16.45 13.13 -11.72
C PHE A 108 15.06 12.79 -12.23
N ASP A 109 14.16 13.76 -12.19
CA ASP A 109 12.85 13.76 -12.84
C ASP A 109 12.82 14.88 -13.89
N PRO A 110 11.70 15.13 -14.60
CA PRO A 110 11.64 16.18 -15.62
C PRO A 110 11.80 17.59 -15.05
N MET A 111 11.66 17.77 -13.73
CA MET A 111 11.85 19.04 -13.02
C MET A 111 13.29 19.22 -12.51
N GLY A 112 14.19 18.25 -12.74
CA GLY A 112 15.61 18.31 -12.39
C GLY A 112 16.04 17.29 -11.31
N PRO A 113 17.01 17.59 -10.45
CA PRO A 113 17.50 16.66 -9.42
C PRO A 113 16.50 16.49 -8.27
N VAL A 114 16.15 15.25 -7.95
CA VAL A 114 15.20 14.90 -6.87
C VAL A 114 15.95 14.59 -5.58
N TYR A 115 16.95 13.71 -5.67
CA TYR A 115 17.82 13.34 -4.54
C TYR A 115 19.23 12.97 -4.99
N LEU A 116 20.16 13.04 -4.03
CA LEU A 116 21.50 12.49 -4.09
C LEU A 116 21.70 11.60 -2.86
N HIS A 117 22.00 10.33 -3.10
CA HIS A 117 22.44 9.40 -2.08
C HIS A 117 23.95 9.23 -2.10
N GLU A 118 24.54 9.11 -0.92
CA GLU A 118 25.87 8.57 -0.73
C GLU A 118 25.80 7.36 0.20
N TYR A 119 26.19 6.21 -0.31
CA TYR A 119 26.31 4.96 0.42
C TYR A 119 27.78 4.71 0.76
N ARG A 120 28.04 4.26 1.98
CA ARG A 120 29.38 3.88 2.45
C ARG A 120 29.37 2.41 2.83
N PHE A 121 30.37 1.69 2.34
CA PHE A 121 30.52 0.25 2.53
C PHE A 121 31.77 -0.06 3.35
N ASP A 122 31.75 -1.23 3.97
CA ASP A 122 32.91 -1.90 4.55
C ASP A 122 32.91 -3.31 3.95
N GLY A 123 33.80 -3.51 2.96
CA GLY A 123 33.70 -4.63 2.04
C GLY A 123 32.37 -4.63 1.29
N THR A 124 31.57 -5.68 1.45
CA THR A 124 30.25 -5.82 0.79
C THR A 124 29.09 -5.31 1.64
N LEU A 125 29.32 -4.87 2.87
CA LEU A 125 28.27 -4.48 3.81
C LEU A 125 28.09 -2.96 3.80
N MET A 126 26.90 -2.49 3.42
CA MET A 126 26.56 -1.07 3.53
C MET A 126 26.51 -0.67 5.00
N ARG A 127 27.32 0.30 5.43
CA ARG A 127 27.38 0.80 6.81
C ARG A 127 26.51 2.04 7.03
N SER A 128 26.38 2.86 6.01
CA SER A 128 25.47 4.01 6.06
C SER A 128 24.99 4.46 4.69
N ALA A 129 23.81 5.08 4.65
CA ALA A 129 23.26 5.78 3.51
C ALA A 129 22.92 7.21 3.93
N HIS A 130 23.47 8.21 3.25
CA HIS A 130 23.13 9.62 3.48
C HIS A 130 22.35 10.12 2.28
N THR A 131 21.32 10.92 2.52
CA THR A 131 20.40 11.40 1.50
C THR A 131 20.28 12.91 1.62
N VAL A 132 20.40 13.62 0.50
CA VAL A 132 19.91 14.99 0.36
C VAL A 132 18.92 15.01 -0.77
N ALA A 133 17.72 15.51 -0.53
CA ALA A 133 16.64 15.60 -1.49
C ALA A 133 16.00 16.99 -1.47
N ARG A 134 15.21 17.33 -2.49
CA ARG A 134 14.40 18.57 -2.53
C ARG A 134 13.56 18.78 -1.26
N GLY A 135 13.10 17.67 -0.67
CA GLY A 135 12.22 17.65 0.50
C GLY A 135 12.91 17.53 1.86
N GLY A 136 14.25 17.53 1.93
CA GLY A 136 15.00 17.40 3.18
C GLY A 136 16.18 16.43 3.07
N SER A 137 16.88 16.22 4.18
CA SER A 137 17.98 15.27 4.27
C SER A 137 17.70 14.16 5.26
N GLY A 138 18.47 13.08 5.15
CA GLY A 138 18.38 11.95 6.05
C GLY A 138 19.65 11.12 6.08
N ARG A 139 19.75 10.27 7.09
CA ARG A 139 20.83 9.31 7.26
C ARG A 139 20.26 7.99 7.80
N GLU A 140 20.73 6.90 7.22
CA GLU A 140 20.55 5.55 7.71
C GLU A 140 21.92 4.98 8.15
N THR A 141 21.94 4.27 9.26
CA THR A 141 23.12 3.50 9.73
C THR A 141 22.73 2.05 9.93
N TYR A 142 23.57 1.12 9.45
CA TYR A 142 23.24 -0.29 9.37
C TYR A 142 24.15 -1.13 10.27
N ALA A 143 23.55 -1.99 11.10
CA ALA A 143 24.25 -2.98 11.89
C ALA A 143 23.92 -4.40 11.40
N TYR A 144 24.86 -5.31 11.63
CA TYR A 144 24.80 -6.68 11.13
C TYR A 144 25.11 -7.67 12.23
N SER A 145 24.43 -8.82 12.20
CA SER A 145 24.65 -9.97 13.07
C SER A 145 24.81 -11.20 12.18
N SER A 146 25.92 -11.93 12.34
CA SER A 146 26.25 -13.10 11.51
C SER A 146 26.19 -12.83 9.99
N GLY A 147 26.64 -11.64 9.57
CA GLY A 147 26.67 -11.22 8.17
C GLY A 147 25.32 -10.78 7.59
N ARG A 148 24.24 -10.80 8.37
CA ARG A 148 22.90 -10.33 7.96
C ARG A 148 22.55 -9.04 8.67
N ILE A 149 21.81 -8.17 8.00
CA ILE A 149 21.34 -6.92 8.58
C ILE A 149 20.45 -7.21 9.79
N SER A 150 20.75 -6.62 10.94
CA SER A 150 19.97 -6.82 12.18
C SER A 150 19.29 -5.54 12.65
N ARG A 151 19.82 -4.37 12.25
CA ARG A 151 19.29 -3.08 12.68
C ARG A 151 19.56 -1.99 11.66
N VAL A 152 18.59 -1.09 11.48
CA VAL A 152 18.74 0.18 10.74
C VAL A 152 18.30 1.33 11.63
N GLU A 153 19.18 2.29 11.86
CA GLU A 153 18.85 3.54 12.54
C GLU A 153 18.61 4.62 11.51
N ILE A 154 17.44 5.27 11.57
CA ILE A 154 16.95 6.19 10.56
C ILE A 154 16.74 7.57 11.19
N GLU A 155 17.40 8.58 10.63
CA GLU A 155 17.30 9.97 11.06
C GLU A 155 17.01 10.88 9.87
N HIS A 156 15.84 11.52 9.81
CA HIS A 156 15.43 12.41 8.73
C HIS A 156 15.03 13.78 9.31
N ASP A 157 15.34 14.88 8.62
CA ASP A 157 15.14 16.25 9.15
C ASP A 157 13.68 16.58 9.53
N ARG A 158 12.71 15.88 8.94
CA ARG A 158 11.27 16.16 9.07
C ARG A 158 10.47 15.00 9.64
N ARG A 159 11.14 13.96 10.15
CA ARG A 159 10.46 12.79 10.73
C ARG A 159 11.06 12.44 12.08
N PRO A 160 10.27 11.92 13.03
CA PRO A 160 10.82 11.34 14.23
C PRO A 160 11.85 10.26 13.86
N ARG A 161 12.91 10.16 14.67
CA ARG A 161 13.88 9.07 14.52
C ARG A 161 13.18 7.73 14.65
N SER A 162 13.59 6.79 13.81
CA SER A 162 13.08 5.44 13.86
C SER A 162 14.19 4.40 13.79
N VAL A 163 13.85 3.20 14.23
CA VAL A 163 14.75 2.07 14.27
C VAL A 163 14.04 0.87 13.68
N LEU A 164 14.59 0.30 12.61
CA LEU A 164 14.18 -1.00 12.12
C LEU A 164 15.02 -2.10 12.77
N THR A 165 14.36 -3.14 13.28
CA THR A 165 15.01 -4.36 13.76
C THR A 165 14.57 -5.52 12.87
N ALA A 166 15.56 -6.27 12.37
CA ALA A 166 15.35 -7.36 11.43
C ALA A 166 15.70 -8.70 12.09
N GLU A 167 14.76 -9.65 12.06
CA GLU A 167 14.98 -11.01 12.55
C GLU A 167 15.09 -11.97 11.38
N HIS A 168 15.98 -12.97 11.53
CA HIS A 168 16.33 -13.89 10.45
C HIS A 168 16.29 -15.34 10.95
N ASP A 169 15.81 -16.24 10.09
CA ASP A 169 15.94 -17.69 10.24
C ASP A 169 16.95 -18.24 9.20
N ASP A 170 17.14 -19.55 9.15
CA ASP A 170 18.03 -20.17 8.17
C ASP A 170 17.62 -19.92 6.71
N ARG A 171 16.35 -19.56 6.47
CA ARG A 171 15.77 -19.27 5.15
C ARG A 171 15.78 -17.78 4.79
N GLY A 172 16.21 -16.86 5.67
CA GLY A 172 16.33 -15.41 5.40
C GLY A 172 15.58 -14.54 6.39
N LEU A 173 15.12 -13.36 5.95
CA LEU A 173 14.37 -12.40 6.77
C LEU A 173 12.99 -12.96 7.17
N VAL A 174 12.72 -13.01 8.47
CA VAL A 174 11.47 -13.48 9.07
C VAL A 174 10.56 -12.31 9.40
N SER A 175 11.09 -11.26 10.03
CA SER A 175 10.29 -10.12 10.45
C SER A 175 11.11 -8.84 10.39
N LEU A 176 10.39 -7.72 10.23
CA LEU A 176 10.94 -6.39 10.26
C LEU A 176 10.01 -5.52 11.10
N VAL A 177 10.51 -5.03 12.23
CA VAL A 177 9.76 -4.18 13.15
C VAL A 177 10.38 -2.79 13.16
N GLU A 178 9.56 -1.76 12.98
CA GLU A 178 9.96 -0.37 13.14
C GLU A 178 9.51 0.18 14.49
N VAL A 179 10.41 0.84 15.20
CA VAL A 179 10.12 1.57 16.43
C VAL A 179 10.26 3.07 16.18
N VAL A 180 9.21 3.83 16.48
CA VAL A 180 9.17 5.30 16.40
C VAL A 180 8.72 5.87 17.75
N GLY A 181 9.65 6.46 18.49
CA GLY A 181 9.36 6.88 19.87
C GLY A 181 9.00 5.68 20.75
N GLN A 182 7.76 5.65 21.26
CA GLN A 182 7.22 4.53 22.05
C GLN A 182 6.39 3.54 21.22
N PHE A 183 6.12 3.86 19.95
CA PHE A 183 5.29 3.05 19.09
C PHE A 183 6.12 2.02 18.32
N SER A 184 5.60 0.81 18.21
CA SER A 184 6.20 -0.28 17.44
C SER A 184 5.23 -0.71 16.36
N THR A 185 5.72 -0.89 15.13
CA THR A 185 4.92 -1.30 13.98
C THR A 185 5.65 -2.42 13.25
N MET A 186 4.98 -3.55 13.06
CA MET A 186 5.46 -4.62 12.19
C MET A 186 5.37 -4.12 10.74
N ARG A 187 6.51 -3.94 10.08
CA ARG A 187 6.60 -3.50 8.69
C ARG A 187 6.47 -4.65 7.70
N TYR A 188 7.07 -5.78 8.04
CA TYR A 188 7.02 -6.98 7.23
C TYR A 188 7.10 -8.21 8.12
N GLU A 189 6.37 -9.24 7.74
CA GLU A 189 6.53 -10.57 8.29
C GLU A 189 6.42 -11.61 7.18
N ARG A 190 7.36 -12.54 7.16
CA ARG A 190 7.32 -13.67 6.25
C ARG A 190 6.12 -14.56 6.60
N PRO A 191 5.24 -14.87 5.63
CA PRO A 191 4.19 -15.85 5.84
C PRO A 191 4.77 -17.20 6.28
N PRO A 192 4.14 -17.90 7.23
CA PRO A 192 4.58 -19.22 7.66
C PRO A 192 4.54 -20.23 6.50
N ALA A 193 5.30 -21.32 6.61
CA ALA A 193 5.28 -22.37 5.60
C ALA A 193 3.86 -22.96 5.46
N GLY A 194 3.34 -22.99 4.24
CA GLY A 194 1.98 -23.47 3.96
C GLY A 194 0.88 -22.40 4.08
N PHE A 195 1.24 -21.12 4.27
CA PHE A 195 0.28 -20.02 4.19
C PHE A 195 -0.41 -20.01 2.81
N ASP A 196 -1.73 -19.96 2.83
CA ASP A 196 -2.58 -19.90 1.65
C ASP A 196 -3.49 -18.68 1.77
N LEU A 197 -3.24 -17.67 0.93
CA LEU A 197 -3.94 -16.40 0.98
C LEU A 197 -5.46 -16.55 0.82
N ASP A 198 -5.92 -17.50 0.01
CA ASP A 198 -7.35 -17.68 -0.24
C ASP A 198 -8.03 -18.31 1.00
N ALA A 199 -7.38 -19.31 1.61
CA ALA A 199 -7.87 -19.93 2.84
C ALA A 199 -7.90 -18.95 4.01
N GLU A 200 -6.86 -18.12 4.15
CA GLU A 200 -6.76 -17.11 5.20
C GLU A 200 -7.74 -15.97 4.98
N CYS A 201 -7.98 -15.56 3.73
CA CYS A 201 -9.07 -14.64 3.38
C CYS A 201 -10.44 -15.18 3.83
N GLN A 202 -10.70 -16.48 3.62
CA GLN A 202 -11.94 -17.10 4.06
C GLN A 202 -12.06 -17.11 5.59
N ALA A 203 -10.98 -17.44 6.31
CA ALA A 203 -10.96 -17.41 7.77
C ALA A 203 -11.20 -16.01 8.34
N VAL A 204 -10.60 -14.98 7.71
CA VAL A 204 -10.89 -13.57 8.02
C VAL A 204 -12.37 -13.27 7.80
N ALA A 205 -12.93 -13.63 6.65
CA ALA A 205 -14.34 -13.39 6.35
C ALA A 205 -15.28 -14.06 7.37
N ASP A 206 -14.98 -15.30 7.78
CA ASP A 206 -15.72 -16.01 8.83
C ASP A 206 -15.67 -15.26 10.16
N SER A 207 -14.48 -14.82 10.58
CA SER A 207 -14.33 -14.06 11.82
C SER A 207 -15.03 -12.69 11.77
N LEU A 208 -15.05 -12.03 10.61
CA LEU A 208 -15.74 -10.75 10.44
C LEU A 208 -17.26 -10.92 10.58
N VAL A 209 -17.84 -11.95 9.96
CA VAL A 209 -19.28 -12.25 10.07
C VAL A 209 -19.70 -12.50 11.52
N GLU A 210 -18.84 -13.12 12.33
CA GLU A 210 -19.10 -13.35 13.75
C GLU A 210 -19.01 -12.05 14.58
N ARG A 211 -18.01 -11.21 14.31
CA ARG A 211 -17.68 -10.04 15.15
C ARG A 211 -18.51 -8.80 14.83
N ILE A 212 -18.82 -8.55 13.56
CA ILE A 212 -19.51 -7.32 13.11
C ILE A 212 -20.84 -7.08 13.85
N PRO A 213 -21.72 -8.08 14.06
CA PRO A 213 -22.96 -7.88 14.81
C PRO A 213 -22.73 -7.33 16.24
N ALA A 214 -21.68 -7.81 16.93
CA ALA A 214 -21.37 -7.36 18.29
C ALA A 214 -20.78 -5.95 18.34
N VAL A 215 -20.13 -5.49 17.27
CA VAL A 215 -19.68 -4.09 17.13
C VAL A 215 -20.86 -3.20 16.79
N ALA A 216 -21.69 -3.62 15.81
CA ALA A 216 -22.87 -2.88 15.39
C ALA A 216 -23.87 -2.67 16.54
N ALA A 217 -24.08 -3.66 17.41
CA ALA A 217 -24.93 -3.53 18.60
C ALA A 217 -24.46 -2.48 19.62
N ARG A 218 -23.21 -2.02 19.54
CA ARG A 218 -22.63 -0.98 20.40
C ARG A 218 -22.68 0.40 19.77
N LEU A 219 -23.10 0.53 18.52
CA LEU A 219 -23.28 1.82 17.86
C LEU A 219 -24.41 2.58 18.56
N ALA A 220 -24.17 3.86 18.82
CA ALA A 220 -25.16 4.75 19.42
C ALA A 220 -26.11 5.26 18.34
N VAL A 221 -27.13 4.46 18.02
CA VAL A 221 -28.16 4.80 17.02
C VAL A 221 -29.52 4.98 17.70
N ASP A 222 -30.22 6.06 17.42
CA ASP A 222 -31.54 6.37 18.00
C ASP A 222 -32.66 6.06 17.00
N GLY A 223 -33.21 4.85 17.08
CA GLY A 223 -34.33 4.39 16.25
C GLY A 223 -34.02 3.15 15.41
N PRO A 224 -34.95 2.75 14.52
CA PRO A 224 -34.74 1.62 13.63
C PRO A 224 -33.59 1.88 12.64
N VAL A 225 -32.58 1.02 12.70
CA VAL A 225 -31.42 1.06 11.80
C VAL A 225 -31.86 0.59 10.42
N ASP A 226 -31.52 1.38 9.41
CA ASP A 226 -31.87 1.11 8.02
C ASP A 226 -30.69 0.54 7.22
N CYS A 227 -29.46 0.84 7.64
CA CYS A 227 -28.31 0.15 7.10
C CYS A 227 -27.11 0.07 8.04
N VAL A 228 -26.22 -0.88 7.75
CA VAL A 228 -24.84 -0.92 8.25
C VAL A 228 -23.89 -0.91 7.04
N ALA A 229 -22.98 0.04 7.00
CA ALA A 229 -21.95 0.18 5.98
C ALA A 229 -20.60 -0.35 6.50
N LEU A 230 -19.93 -1.18 5.71
CA LEU A 230 -18.53 -1.56 5.87
C LEU A 230 -17.69 -0.59 5.02
N SER A 231 -17.29 0.52 5.64
CA SER A 231 -16.61 1.64 4.99
C SER A 231 -15.13 1.36 4.84
N TYR A 232 -14.65 1.09 3.63
CA TYR A 232 -13.25 0.71 3.39
C TYR A 232 -12.43 1.78 2.68
N TYR A 233 -11.12 1.75 2.89
CA TYR A 233 -10.18 2.64 2.23
C TYR A 233 -9.50 1.92 1.06
N ARG A 234 -9.69 2.42 -0.18
CA ARG A 234 -9.11 1.79 -1.39
C ARG A 234 -7.59 1.65 -1.35
N ALA A 235 -6.91 2.59 -0.71
CA ALA A 235 -5.45 2.61 -0.57
C ALA A 235 -4.92 1.66 0.53
N ALA A 236 -5.78 1.03 1.33
CA ALA A 236 -5.40 0.18 2.45
C ALA A 236 -6.28 -1.08 2.49
N PRO A 237 -5.85 -2.19 1.86
CA PRO A 237 -6.63 -3.42 1.78
C PRO A 237 -7.14 -3.89 3.14
N LEU A 238 -8.43 -4.20 3.22
CA LEU A 238 -9.13 -4.65 4.44
C LEU A 238 -8.96 -3.72 5.65
N SER A 239 -8.64 -2.44 5.45
CA SER A 239 -8.82 -1.40 6.46
C SER A 239 -10.22 -0.82 6.28
N PHE A 240 -11.07 -0.99 7.29
CA PHE A 240 -12.46 -0.54 7.22
C PHE A 240 -13.03 -0.22 8.60
N GLU A 241 -14.07 0.60 8.60
CA GLU A 241 -14.87 0.98 9.74
C GLU A 241 -16.32 0.51 9.52
N ILE A 242 -17.09 0.46 10.61
CA ILE A 242 -18.51 0.13 10.55
C ILE A 242 -19.29 1.41 10.87
N ALA A 243 -20.18 1.80 9.96
CA ALA A 243 -21.12 2.90 10.19
C ALA A 243 -22.56 2.39 10.11
N ALA A 244 -23.48 3.02 10.82
CA ALA A 244 -24.89 2.71 10.77
C ALA A 244 -25.71 3.98 10.65
N ALA A 245 -26.82 3.90 9.92
CA ALA A 245 -27.74 5.02 9.78
C ALA A 245 -29.18 4.57 10.00
N THR A 246 -29.98 5.47 10.56
CA THR A 246 -31.43 5.27 10.72
C THR A 246 -32.19 5.57 9.43
N ALA A 247 -33.46 5.16 9.37
CA ALA A 247 -34.32 5.51 8.24
C ALA A 247 -34.52 7.02 8.09
N ASP A 248 -34.65 7.74 9.21
CA ASP A 248 -34.89 9.19 9.22
C ASP A 248 -33.64 9.94 8.77
N GLU A 249 -32.48 9.60 9.31
CA GLU A 249 -31.17 10.15 8.91
C GLU A 249 -30.93 9.96 7.41
N ARG A 250 -31.15 8.74 6.89
CA ARG A 250 -31.00 8.49 5.44
C ARG A 250 -32.02 9.25 4.59
N ALA A 251 -33.22 9.50 5.09
CA ALA A 251 -34.22 10.31 4.40
C ALA A 251 -33.83 11.80 4.36
N GLU A 252 -33.26 12.31 5.46
CA GLU A 252 -32.72 13.67 5.53
C GLU A 252 -31.55 13.86 4.57
N LEU A 253 -30.55 12.97 4.62
CA LEU A 253 -29.40 13.00 3.70
C LEU A 253 -29.85 12.92 2.23
N ARG A 254 -30.78 12.02 1.91
CA ARG A 254 -31.36 11.88 0.56
C ARG A 254 -32.02 13.16 0.05
N SER A 255 -32.63 13.94 0.95
CA SER A 255 -33.30 15.19 0.58
C SER A 255 -32.32 16.29 0.17
N VAL A 256 -31.07 16.18 0.63
CA VAL A 256 -29.96 17.06 0.23
C VAL A 256 -29.36 16.55 -1.08
N ASP A 257 -28.94 15.29 -1.08
CA ASP A 257 -28.37 14.60 -2.24
C ASP A 257 -28.59 13.08 -2.08
N PRO A 258 -29.21 12.40 -3.07
CA PRO A 258 -29.42 10.96 -3.02
C PRO A 258 -28.17 10.11 -2.74
N GLU A 259 -26.98 10.54 -3.14
CA GLU A 259 -25.72 9.82 -2.89
C GLU A 259 -25.34 9.83 -1.41
N LEU A 260 -25.61 10.93 -0.69
CA LEU A 260 -25.26 11.06 0.73
C LEU A 260 -26.00 10.03 1.61
N ALA A 261 -27.18 9.57 1.19
CA ALA A 261 -27.91 8.52 1.88
C ALA A 261 -27.19 7.15 1.88
N TRP A 262 -26.07 7.01 1.18
CA TRP A 262 -25.20 5.84 1.16
C TRP A 262 -23.78 6.13 1.65
N SER A 263 -23.49 7.39 2.01
CA SER A 263 -22.16 7.82 2.42
C SER A 263 -21.95 7.62 3.92
N PRO A 264 -21.15 6.62 4.34
CA PRO A 264 -20.84 6.43 5.75
C PRO A 264 -20.06 7.60 6.37
N ALA A 265 -19.49 8.50 5.55
CA ALA A 265 -18.86 9.73 6.02
C ALA A 265 -19.86 10.72 6.65
N GLU A 266 -21.14 10.62 6.27
CA GLU A 266 -22.20 11.49 6.76
C GLU A 266 -23.00 10.84 7.89
N PHE A 267 -22.70 9.60 8.27
CA PHE A 267 -23.45 8.88 9.30
C PHE A 267 -22.93 9.24 10.69
N ASP A 268 -23.85 9.56 11.59
CA ASP A 268 -23.51 9.96 12.96
C ASP A 268 -22.90 8.79 13.76
N ALA A 269 -23.35 7.57 13.50
CA ALA A 269 -22.91 6.39 14.24
C ALA A 269 -21.84 5.60 13.45
N ASN A 270 -20.60 5.65 13.92
CA ASN A 270 -19.50 4.84 13.41
C ASN A 270 -18.66 4.23 14.54
N ALA A 271 -17.95 3.15 14.22
CA ALA A 271 -17.00 2.51 15.10
C ALA A 271 -15.90 1.79 14.32
N ASP A 272 -14.69 1.85 14.87
CA ASP A 272 -13.61 0.93 14.51
C ASP A 272 -13.97 -0.49 14.94
N ILE A 273 -13.62 -1.46 14.09
CA ILE A 273 -13.59 -2.85 14.50
C ILE A 273 -12.18 -3.18 15.01
N ASP A 274 -12.09 -3.67 16.25
CA ASP A 274 -10.85 -4.25 16.74
C ASP A 274 -10.61 -5.58 16.02
N LEU A 275 -9.58 -5.58 15.20
CA LEU A 275 -9.19 -6.70 14.37
C LEU A 275 -7.87 -7.33 14.82
N ASP A 276 -7.31 -6.89 15.94
CA ASP A 276 -6.04 -7.43 16.47
C ASP A 276 -6.19 -8.90 16.85
N GLU A 277 -7.41 -9.33 17.19
CA GLU A 277 -7.75 -10.72 17.48
C GLU A 277 -8.12 -11.56 16.24
N VAL A 278 -8.22 -10.97 15.05
CA VAL A 278 -8.48 -11.71 13.82
C VAL A 278 -7.17 -12.33 13.37
N GLY A 279 -6.99 -13.61 13.73
CA GLY A 279 -5.82 -14.40 13.36
C GLY A 279 -5.50 -14.26 11.86
N SER A 280 -4.24 -14.01 11.56
CA SER A 280 -3.70 -13.80 10.20
C SER A 280 -4.13 -12.52 9.46
N LEU A 281 -5.06 -11.70 9.96
CA LEU A 281 -5.53 -10.53 9.19
C LEU A 281 -4.38 -9.63 8.75
N ARG A 282 -3.42 -9.36 9.64
CA ARG A 282 -2.26 -8.54 9.30
C ARG A 282 -1.45 -9.14 8.15
N LEU A 283 -1.25 -10.46 8.13
CA LEU A 283 -0.56 -11.14 7.04
C LEU A 283 -1.40 -11.08 5.76
N VAL A 284 -2.72 -11.29 5.83
CA VAL A 284 -3.61 -11.11 4.68
C VAL A 284 -3.50 -9.69 4.12
N ARG A 285 -3.62 -8.65 4.96
CA ARG A 285 -3.44 -7.24 4.55
C ARG A 285 -2.09 -7.01 3.86
N GLN A 286 -1.01 -7.55 4.42
CA GLN A 286 0.31 -7.45 3.84
C GLN A 286 0.38 -8.10 2.45
N GLU A 287 -0.10 -9.33 2.32
CA GLU A 287 -0.06 -10.05 1.04
C GLU A 287 -0.95 -9.38 -0.02
N LEU A 288 -2.10 -8.81 0.37
CA LEU A 288 -2.90 -7.98 -0.52
C LEU A 288 -2.16 -6.71 -0.96
N ALA A 289 -1.50 -6.00 -0.04
CA ALA A 289 -0.69 -4.83 -0.39
C ALA A 289 0.47 -5.20 -1.33
N LEU A 290 1.08 -6.36 -1.14
CA LEU A 290 2.13 -6.88 -2.02
C LEU A 290 1.60 -7.26 -3.42
N LEU A 291 0.32 -7.62 -3.57
CA LEU A 291 -0.32 -7.80 -4.87
C LEU A 291 -0.53 -6.45 -5.59
N ASP A 292 -0.94 -5.42 -4.86
CA ASP A 292 -1.08 -4.06 -5.40
C ASP A 292 0.26 -3.47 -5.84
N ALA A 293 1.35 -3.82 -5.16
CA ALA A 293 2.70 -3.40 -5.53
C ALA A 293 3.19 -3.97 -6.87
N GLU A 294 2.62 -5.07 -7.37
CA GLU A 294 2.99 -5.63 -8.69
C GLU A 294 2.44 -4.80 -9.84
N ASP A 295 1.23 -4.25 -9.67
CA ASP A 295 0.55 -3.42 -10.65
C ASP A 295 -0.41 -2.47 -9.92
N VAL A 296 0.11 -1.27 -9.64
CA VAL A 296 -0.61 -0.21 -8.90
C VAL A 296 -1.87 0.21 -9.64
N ASP A 297 -1.89 0.11 -10.97
CA ASP A 297 -3.03 0.49 -11.79
C ASP A 297 -4.12 -0.59 -11.76
N ALA A 298 -3.74 -1.87 -11.61
CA ALA A 298 -4.69 -2.97 -11.46
C ALA A 298 -5.31 -3.05 -10.06
N ALA A 299 -4.58 -2.64 -9.01
CA ALA A 299 -5.00 -2.68 -7.61
C ALA A 299 -5.63 -4.04 -7.22
N ALA A 300 -4.96 -5.12 -7.61
CA ALA A 300 -5.48 -6.48 -7.52
C ALA A 300 -5.79 -6.91 -6.08
N GLY A 301 -4.94 -6.55 -5.12
CA GLY A 301 -5.12 -6.80 -3.69
C GLY A 301 -6.29 -5.99 -3.12
N ALA A 302 -6.40 -4.70 -3.47
CA ALA A 302 -7.54 -3.88 -3.10
C ALA A 302 -8.87 -4.46 -3.62
N GLN A 303 -8.88 -4.99 -4.86
CA GLN A 303 -10.05 -5.65 -5.43
C GLN A 303 -10.40 -6.98 -4.73
N VAL A 304 -9.40 -7.76 -4.30
CA VAL A 304 -9.64 -8.95 -3.46
C VAL A 304 -10.25 -8.54 -2.11
N GLY A 305 -9.69 -7.50 -1.47
CA GLY A 305 -10.22 -6.96 -0.21
C GLY A 305 -11.67 -6.47 -0.34
N ARG A 306 -12.00 -5.72 -1.40
CA ARG A 306 -13.37 -5.27 -1.72
C ARG A 306 -14.33 -6.45 -1.83
N ARG A 307 -13.99 -7.45 -2.65
CA ARG A 307 -14.84 -8.64 -2.85
C ARG A 307 -15.04 -9.43 -1.56
N LEU A 308 -14.01 -9.53 -0.71
CA LEU A 308 -14.12 -10.15 0.60
C LEU A 308 -15.15 -9.41 1.47
N LEU A 309 -15.08 -8.09 1.56
CA LEU A 309 -16.05 -7.30 2.33
C LEU A 309 -17.48 -7.39 1.76
N CYS A 310 -17.63 -7.45 0.43
CA CYS A 310 -18.94 -7.69 -0.19
C CYS A 310 -19.49 -9.08 0.17
N ALA A 311 -18.65 -10.12 0.17
CA ALA A 311 -19.04 -11.47 0.58
C ALA A 311 -19.41 -11.54 2.07
N VAL A 312 -18.70 -10.79 2.93
CA VAL A 312 -19.05 -10.62 4.35
C VAL A 312 -20.42 -9.94 4.48
N ALA A 313 -20.63 -8.81 3.80
CA ALA A 313 -21.91 -8.10 3.78
C ALA A 313 -23.06 -8.99 3.29
N ALA A 314 -22.84 -9.80 2.25
CA ALA A 314 -23.81 -10.75 1.74
C ALA A 314 -24.25 -11.77 2.81
N ARG A 315 -23.29 -12.32 3.55
CA ARG A 315 -23.57 -13.26 4.66
C ARG A 315 -24.27 -12.58 5.82
N LEU A 316 -23.88 -11.35 6.15
CA LEU A 316 -24.53 -10.54 7.19
C LEU A 316 -25.99 -10.22 6.84
N ASN A 317 -26.31 -9.97 5.56
CA ASN A 317 -27.70 -9.77 5.11
C ASN A 317 -28.61 -11.00 5.26
N LEU A 318 -28.05 -12.19 5.50
CA LEU A 318 -28.81 -13.43 5.74
C LEU A 318 -29.07 -13.68 7.23
N LEU A 319 -28.46 -12.90 8.12
CA LEU A 319 -28.64 -13.04 9.56
C LEU A 319 -29.97 -12.43 10.02
N ASP A 320 -30.49 -12.98 11.13
CA ASP A 320 -31.59 -12.36 11.87
C ASP A 320 -31.03 -11.26 12.80
N TRP A 321 -31.12 -10.02 12.34
CA TRP A 321 -30.64 -8.84 13.07
C TRP A 321 -31.56 -8.40 14.21
N SER A 322 -32.79 -8.92 14.31
CA SER A 322 -33.77 -8.47 15.31
C SER A 322 -33.33 -8.69 16.76
N ARG A 323 -32.33 -9.55 16.97
CA ARG A 323 -31.70 -9.81 18.28
C ARG A 323 -30.47 -8.96 18.57
N THR A 324 -29.98 -8.24 17.56
CA THR A 324 -28.75 -7.44 17.60
C THR A 324 -29.09 -5.95 17.59
N LEU A 325 -29.98 -5.52 16.69
CA LEU A 325 -30.41 -4.15 16.51
C LEU A 325 -31.91 -4.12 16.23
N THR A 326 -32.56 -3.01 16.58
CA THR A 326 -33.88 -2.69 16.02
C THR A 326 -33.64 -2.24 14.58
N VAL A 327 -34.13 -3.01 13.62
CA VAL A 327 -33.88 -2.77 12.18
C VAL A 327 -35.17 -2.51 11.41
N THR A 328 -35.07 -1.81 10.29
CA THR A 328 -36.19 -1.65 9.34
C THR A 328 -36.44 -2.94 8.54
N ASP A 329 -37.62 -3.05 7.92
CA ASP A 329 -37.99 -4.19 7.07
C ASP A 329 -37.04 -4.35 5.86
N ASP A 330 -36.41 -3.26 5.42
CA ASP A 330 -35.52 -3.24 4.27
C ASP A 330 -34.03 -3.17 4.64
N PHE A 331 -33.71 -3.30 5.94
CA PHE A 331 -32.37 -3.15 6.52
C PHE A 331 -31.24 -3.83 5.75
N VAL A 332 -30.25 -3.06 5.32
CA VAL A 332 -29.20 -3.56 4.44
C VAL A 332 -27.79 -3.46 5.04
N VAL A 333 -26.98 -4.49 4.83
CA VAL A 333 -25.53 -4.42 5.05
C VAL A 333 -24.81 -4.31 3.70
N TYR A 334 -23.89 -3.38 3.55
CA TYR A 334 -23.14 -3.20 2.30
C TYR A 334 -21.70 -2.77 2.56
N ALA A 335 -20.82 -2.99 1.59
CA ALA A 335 -19.45 -2.47 1.61
C ALA A 335 -19.34 -1.28 0.66
N VAL A 336 -18.58 -0.25 1.03
CA VAL A 336 -18.42 0.93 0.19
C VAL A 336 -17.11 1.65 0.52
N ASP A 337 -16.50 2.29 -0.47
CA ASP A 337 -15.44 3.27 -0.23
C ASP A 337 -16.03 4.67 0.05
N LEU A 338 -15.24 5.55 0.67
CA LEU A 338 -15.69 6.90 1.03
C LEU A 338 -16.04 7.80 -0.17
N GLU A 339 -15.55 7.48 -1.37
CA GLU A 339 -15.83 8.20 -2.61
C GLU A 339 -17.01 7.58 -3.38
N LEU A 340 -17.62 6.52 -2.85
CA LEU A 340 -18.77 5.79 -3.42
C LEU A 340 -18.52 5.20 -4.82
N VAL A 341 -17.26 5.10 -5.25
CA VAL A 341 -16.88 4.69 -6.61
C VAL A 341 -17.42 3.31 -6.97
N ASP A 342 -17.38 2.38 -6.01
CA ASP A 342 -17.81 0.99 -6.21
C ASP A 342 -19.24 0.71 -5.71
N LEU A 343 -20.03 1.71 -5.31
CA LEU A 343 -21.30 1.52 -4.61
C LEU A 343 -22.27 0.60 -5.38
N GLU A 344 -22.49 0.86 -6.67
CA GLU A 344 -23.38 0.05 -7.51
C GLU A 344 -22.92 -1.41 -7.57
N ALA A 345 -21.64 -1.62 -7.87
CA ALA A 345 -21.05 -2.95 -7.98
C ALA A 345 -21.13 -3.70 -6.65
N ASN A 346 -20.83 -3.02 -5.54
CA ASN A 346 -20.84 -3.63 -4.21
C ASN A 346 -22.25 -4.01 -3.77
N LEU A 347 -23.26 -3.18 -4.03
CA LEU A 347 -24.67 -3.52 -3.75
C LEU A 347 -25.13 -4.71 -4.58
N ALA A 348 -24.69 -4.82 -5.84
CA ALA A 348 -24.98 -5.98 -6.67
C ALA A 348 -24.26 -7.25 -6.17
N ASP A 349 -23.04 -7.12 -5.67
CA ASP A 349 -22.25 -8.23 -5.13
C ASP A 349 -22.78 -8.73 -3.77
N CYS A 350 -23.40 -7.87 -2.95
CA CYS A 350 -23.85 -8.24 -1.60
C CYS A 350 -25.36 -8.50 -1.44
N LEU A 351 -26.20 -8.15 -2.41
CA LEU A 351 -27.66 -8.29 -2.32
C LEU A 351 -28.23 -9.30 -3.32
N ALA A 352 -29.29 -10.00 -2.91
CA ALA A 352 -30.08 -10.80 -3.83
C ALA A 352 -30.74 -9.89 -4.90
N PRO A 353 -30.87 -10.35 -6.17
CA PRO A 353 -31.40 -9.54 -7.28
C PRO A 353 -32.77 -8.90 -6.98
N ASP A 354 -33.69 -9.64 -6.36
CA ASP A 354 -35.02 -9.12 -6.01
C ASP A 354 -34.96 -8.00 -4.96
N ARG A 355 -33.98 -8.07 -4.04
CA ARG A 355 -33.79 -7.05 -3.01
C ARG A 355 -33.21 -5.77 -3.63
N LEU A 356 -32.22 -5.93 -4.52
CA LEU A 356 -31.65 -4.82 -5.28
C LEU A 356 -32.72 -4.13 -6.15
N ALA A 357 -33.58 -4.90 -6.82
CA ALA A 357 -34.68 -4.36 -7.61
C ALA A 357 -35.64 -3.52 -6.76
N ARG A 358 -36.03 -4.00 -5.56
CA ARG A 358 -36.88 -3.23 -4.64
C ARG A 358 -36.25 -1.92 -4.18
N LEU A 359 -34.93 -1.90 -3.92
CA LEU A 359 -34.22 -0.67 -3.55
C LEU A 359 -34.23 0.34 -4.71
N ARG A 360 -34.03 -0.13 -5.95
CA ARG A 360 -34.10 0.72 -7.16
C ARG A 360 -35.50 1.31 -7.37
N GLU A 361 -36.55 0.49 -7.26
CA GLU A 361 -37.95 0.93 -7.44
C GLU A 361 -38.37 2.02 -6.43
N ARG A 362 -37.76 2.03 -5.25
CA ARG A 362 -38.05 3.00 -4.19
C ARG A 362 -37.29 4.32 -4.32
N GLY A 363 -36.52 4.50 -5.39
CA GLY A 363 -35.76 5.73 -5.64
C GLY A 363 -34.58 5.90 -4.69
N TRP A 364 -34.04 4.80 -4.16
CA TRP A 364 -32.85 4.84 -3.29
C TRP A 364 -31.55 4.86 -4.11
N TRP A 365 -31.62 4.80 -5.44
CA TRP A 365 -30.42 4.78 -6.27
C TRP A 365 -29.97 6.19 -6.63
N PRO A 366 -28.67 6.49 -6.55
CA PRO A 366 -28.14 7.72 -7.11
C PRO A 366 -28.17 7.62 -8.64
N ASN A 367 -29.03 8.42 -9.25
CA ASN A 367 -29.28 8.54 -10.69
C ASN A 367 -29.96 7.33 -11.36
N SER A 368 -31.24 7.52 -11.70
CA SER A 368 -31.80 7.08 -12.98
C SER A 368 -31.97 8.28 -13.90
#